data_AF-A0A101JET8-F1
#
_entry.id   AF-A0A101JET8-F1
#
_cell.length_a   1.000
_cell.length_b   1.000
_cell.length_c   1.000
_cell.angle_alpha   90.00
_cell.angle_beta   90.00
_cell.angle_gamma   90.00
#
_symmetry.space_group_name_H-M   'P 1'
#
loop_
_entity.id
_entity.type
_entity.pdbx_description
1 polymer ?
#
loop_
_entity_poly.entity_id
_entity_poly.type
_entity_poly.pdbx_seq_one_letter_code
_entity_poly.pdbx_strand_id
1 'polypeptide(L)'
;MGYGSWSDLAAVRERLAAGADPNILVRGHGRPLHHAAREGSAEVVTELARLVDDVDAVDGGRTALWLAVHAGKPANARALVAAGADPERPMMAGWSPARLSRAGATPELFDTSATLTEAEAAAVTEARRLIDALADIRGDGMSLCCVAGIDATEATRRLDATVLEDDIVLEDMWGAHDDDAIRTLGVTDVPGGCVVSQPWAYGASMPVVARLLSAGTVSYGMYANPKSGNQGAAMHDGDMTGWDLHPGGGWSEADAPAADVLRDFLYQHHAVEYCCAYAGVRPADARPFTEPDRWVRLPARDWWVFAGN
;
A
#
# COMPACT_ATOMS: atom_id res chain seq x y z
N MET A 1 -19.14 10.78 -15.51
CA MET A 1 -18.50 12.02 -15.00
C MET A 1 -16.99 11.82 -15.03
N GLY A 2 -16.19 12.82 -15.43
CA GLY A 2 -14.72 12.75 -15.29
C GLY A 2 -14.26 13.15 -13.89
N TYR A 3 -13.02 12.80 -13.51
CA TYR A 3 -12.46 12.96 -12.16
C TYR A 3 -12.55 14.38 -11.57
N GLY A 4 -12.56 15.45 -12.37
CA GLY A 4 -12.69 16.84 -11.89
C GLY A 4 -14.10 17.33 -11.58
N SER A 5 -15.14 16.53 -11.84
CA SER A 5 -16.54 17.01 -11.78
C SER A 5 -17.16 17.04 -10.37
N TRP A 6 -16.58 16.31 -9.41
CA TRP A 6 -17.11 16.25 -8.04
C TRP A 6 -16.72 17.47 -7.17
N SER A 7 -15.95 18.40 -7.71
CA SER A 7 -15.61 19.68 -7.08
C SER A 7 -16.35 20.87 -7.70
N ASP A 8 -17.08 20.66 -8.81
CA ASP A 8 -17.87 21.71 -9.47
C ASP A 8 -19.33 21.64 -9.00
N LEU A 9 -19.64 22.43 -7.95
CA LEU A 9 -20.98 22.50 -7.39
C LEU A 9 -22.04 22.94 -8.41
N ALA A 10 -21.70 23.84 -9.32
CA ALA A 10 -22.66 24.33 -10.32
C ALA A 10 -23.03 23.21 -11.30
N ALA A 11 -22.03 22.47 -11.79
CA ALA A 11 -22.25 21.33 -12.69
C ALA A 11 -22.96 20.15 -12.02
N VAL A 12 -22.78 19.97 -10.70
CA VAL A 12 -23.54 18.98 -9.92
C VAL A 12 -25.00 19.41 -9.79
N ARG A 13 -25.26 20.67 -9.41
CA ARG A 13 -26.62 21.23 -9.29
C ARG A 13 -27.39 21.20 -10.59
N GLU A 14 -26.76 21.55 -11.70
CA GLU A 14 -27.37 21.50 -13.03
C GLU A 14 -27.88 20.08 -13.35
N ARG A 15 -27.07 19.05 -13.06
CA ARG A 15 -27.46 17.65 -13.29
C ARG A 15 -28.57 17.18 -12.37
N LEU A 16 -28.54 17.56 -11.09
CA LEU A 16 -29.61 17.27 -10.15
C LEU A 16 -30.92 17.94 -10.62
N ALA A 17 -30.86 19.19 -11.08
CA ALA A 17 -32.00 19.91 -11.64
C ALA A 17 -32.52 19.27 -12.95
N ALA A 18 -31.64 18.62 -13.72
CA ALA A 18 -32.01 17.82 -14.88
C ALA A 18 -32.57 16.42 -14.52
N GLY A 19 -32.76 16.10 -13.23
CA GLY A 19 -33.38 14.86 -12.77
C GLY A 19 -32.39 13.71 -12.52
N ALA A 20 -31.09 13.98 -12.40
CA ALA A 20 -30.13 12.96 -11.97
C ALA A 20 -30.47 12.47 -10.54
N ASP A 21 -30.49 11.15 -10.35
CA ASP A 21 -30.77 10.54 -9.05
C ASP A 21 -29.51 10.60 -8.14
N PRO A 22 -29.57 11.28 -6.98
CA PRO A 22 -28.45 11.37 -6.04
C PRO A 22 -28.14 10.04 -5.33
N ASN A 23 -29.08 9.09 -5.33
CA ASN A 23 -28.94 7.78 -4.69
C ASN A 23 -28.42 6.69 -5.64
N ILE A 24 -28.25 7.01 -6.93
CA ILE A 24 -27.95 6.02 -7.96
C ILE A 24 -26.68 5.24 -7.61
N LEU A 25 -26.77 3.91 -7.70
CA LEU A 25 -25.61 3.04 -7.64
C LEU A 25 -25.26 2.60 -9.05
N VAL A 26 -24.20 3.16 -9.62
CA VAL A 26 -23.72 2.76 -10.95
C VAL A 26 -22.63 1.72 -10.77
N ARG A 27 -22.83 0.51 -11.31
CA ARG A 27 -21.83 -0.57 -11.26
C ARG A 27 -20.49 -0.07 -11.82
N GLY A 28 -19.42 -0.20 -11.05
CA GLY A 28 -18.07 0.27 -11.41
C GLY A 28 -17.84 1.78 -11.18
N HIS A 29 -18.88 2.54 -10.86
CA HIS A 29 -18.82 3.98 -10.60
C HIS A 29 -19.48 4.37 -9.28
N GLY A 30 -19.78 3.43 -8.39
CA GLY A 30 -20.32 3.66 -7.05
C GLY A 30 -21.51 4.61 -6.93
N ARG A 31 -21.73 5.16 -5.73
CA ARG A 31 -22.74 6.18 -5.44
C ARG A 31 -22.18 7.61 -5.56
N PRO A 32 -22.98 8.61 -5.98
CA PRO A 32 -22.55 10.00 -6.08
C PRO A 32 -21.90 10.55 -4.81
N LEU A 33 -22.53 10.33 -3.64
CA LEU A 33 -22.03 10.84 -2.36
C LEU A 33 -20.66 10.23 -2.01
N HIS A 34 -20.43 8.96 -2.34
CA HIS A 34 -19.15 8.27 -2.11
C HIS A 34 -18.00 8.88 -2.93
N HIS A 35 -18.25 9.24 -4.19
CA HIS A 35 -17.23 9.94 -5.01
C HIS A 35 -16.98 11.36 -4.55
N ALA A 36 -18.04 12.11 -4.25
CA ALA A 36 -17.91 13.45 -3.69
C ALA A 36 -17.12 13.44 -2.38
N ALA A 37 -17.36 12.45 -1.51
CA ALA A 37 -16.63 12.30 -0.26
C ALA A 37 -15.13 12.07 -0.47
N ARG A 38 -14.77 11.20 -1.43
CA ARG A 38 -13.37 10.84 -1.73
C ARG A 38 -12.60 11.94 -2.47
N GLU A 39 -13.20 12.49 -3.53
CA GLU A 39 -12.49 13.32 -4.53
C GLU A 39 -13.03 14.74 -4.66
N GLY A 40 -14.26 14.97 -4.20
CA GLY A 40 -14.97 16.23 -4.36
C GLY A 40 -14.69 17.28 -3.27
N SER A 41 -15.51 18.33 -3.28
CA SER A 41 -15.47 19.41 -2.30
C SER A 41 -16.54 19.25 -1.22
N ALA A 42 -16.33 19.88 -0.07
CA ALA A 42 -17.26 19.81 1.06
C ALA A 42 -18.64 20.41 0.72
N GLU A 43 -18.69 21.38 -0.19
CA GLU A 43 -19.93 21.98 -0.69
C GLU A 43 -20.74 20.99 -1.53
N VAL A 44 -20.08 20.22 -2.42
CA VAL A 44 -20.73 19.16 -3.20
C VAL A 44 -21.23 18.04 -2.28
N VAL A 45 -20.41 17.64 -1.29
CA VAL A 45 -20.82 16.66 -0.27
C VAL A 45 -22.05 17.14 0.49
N THR A 46 -22.05 18.41 0.92
CA THR A 46 -23.19 19.02 1.64
C THR A 46 -24.46 19.05 0.78
N GLU A 47 -24.33 19.37 -0.52
CA GLU A 47 -25.45 19.38 -1.44
C GLU A 47 -26.05 17.98 -1.63
N LEU A 48 -25.21 16.98 -1.91
CA LEU A 48 -25.66 15.60 -2.13
C LEU A 48 -26.22 14.98 -0.86
N ALA A 49 -25.58 15.20 0.29
CA ALA A 49 -26.00 14.63 1.57
C ALA A 49 -27.42 15.09 1.99
N ARG A 50 -27.89 16.25 1.50
CA ARG A 50 -29.27 16.72 1.73
C ARG A 50 -30.32 16.00 0.89
N LEU A 51 -29.90 15.36 -0.19
CA LEU A 51 -30.79 14.81 -1.21
C LEU A 51 -30.81 13.29 -1.23
N VAL A 52 -29.86 12.63 -0.56
CA VAL A 52 -29.85 11.17 -0.39
C VAL A 52 -30.84 10.72 0.69
N ASP A 53 -31.31 9.49 0.55
CA ASP A 53 -32.22 8.88 1.53
C ASP A 53 -31.49 8.42 2.80
N ASP A 54 -30.23 8.03 2.65
CA ASP A 54 -29.36 7.52 3.71
C ASP A 54 -27.91 7.99 3.47
N VAL A 55 -27.40 8.85 4.36
CA VAL A 55 -26.02 9.37 4.32
C VAL A 55 -24.99 8.29 4.64
N ASP A 56 -25.38 7.24 5.37
CA ASP A 56 -24.56 6.09 5.74
C ASP A 56 -24.80 4.88 4.83
N ALA A 57 -25.39 5.09 3.66
CA ALA A 57 -25.56 4.04 2.68
C ALA A 57 -24.21 3.37 2.36
N VAL A 58 -24.20 2.04 2.34
CA VAL A 58 -22.98 1.26 2.10
C VAL A 58 -22.84 0.94 0.62
N ASP A 59 -21.61 1.08 0.11
CA ASP A 59 -21.18 0.68 -1.23
C ASP A 59 -19.83 -0.01 -1.14
N GLY A 60 -19.70 -1.23 -1.67
CA GLY A 60 -18.48 -2.03 -1.58
C GLY A 60 -17.94 -2.19 -0.15
N GLY A 61 -18.83 -2.30 0.84
CA GLY A 61 -18.46 -2.40 2.26
C GLY A 61 -18.02 -1.09 2.91
N ARG A 62 -18.22 0.08 2.27
CA ARG A 62 -17.76 1.40 2.75
C ARG A 62 -18.88 2.43 2.75
N THR A 63 -18.90 3.31 3.76
CA THR A 63 -19.74 4.53 3.75
C THR A 63 -19.02 5.67 3.05
N ALA A 64 -19.75 6.73 2.71
CA ALA A 64 -19.12 7.96 2.23
C ALA A 64 -18.13 8.53 3.26
N LEU A 65 -18.46 8.45 4.56
CA LEU A 65 -17.61 8.95 5.64
C LEU A 65 -16.30 8.16 5.74
N TRP A 66 -16.35 6.84 5.58
CA TRP A 66 -15.15 6.01 5.48
C TRP A 66 -14.22 6.51 4.38
N LEU A 67 -14.75 6.75 3.17
CA LEU A 67 -13.96 7.19 2.04
C LEU A 67 -13.34 8.58 2.25
N ALA A 68 -14.07 9.51 2.87
CA ALA A 68 -13.53 10.83 3.20
C ALA A 68 -12.37 10.76 4.20
N VAL A 69 -12.49 9.95 5.25
CA VAL A 69 -11.41 9.73 6.23
C VAL A 69 -10.22 9.06 5.56
N HIS A 70 -10.46 7.99 4.81
CA HIS A 70 -9.44 7.23 4.12
C HIS A 70 -8.63 8.11 3.15
N ALA A 71 -9.32 8.96 2.37
CA ALA A 71 -8.71 9.87 1.40
C ALA A 71 -8.11 11.15 2.01
N GLY A 72 -8.07 11.28 3.35
CA GLY A 72 -7.53 12.46 4.01
C GLY A 72 -8.30 13.75 3.73
N LYS A 73 -9.64 13.68 3.64
CA LYS A 73 -10.54 14.81 3.34
C LYS A 73 -11.31 15.26 4.59
N PRO A 74 -10.68 15.94 5.57
CA PRO A 74 -11.33 16.31 6.82
C PRO A 74 -12.53 17.27 6.62
N ALA A 75 -12.49 18.14 5.61
CA ALA A 75 -13.63 19.02 5.31
C ALA A 75 -14.86 18.23 4.84
N ASN A 76 -14.66 17.23 3.96
CA ASN A 76 -15.73 16.37 3.47
C ASN A 76 -16.28 15.49 4.59
N ALA A 77 -15.41 14.94 5.44
CA ALA A 77 -15.81 14.16 6.60
C ALA A 77 -16.66 14.97 7.59
N ARG A 78 -16.29 16.24 7.87
CA ARG A 78 -17.10 17.13 8.71
C ARG A 78 -18.46 17.44 8.08
N ALA A 79 -18.52 17.63 6.76
CA ALA A 79 -19.78 17.84 6.06
C ALA A 79 -20.72 16.63 6.17
N LEU A 80 -20.19 15.41 6.07
CA LEU A 80 -20.96 14.17 6.24
C LEU A 80 -21.48 14.01 7.68
N VAL A 81 -20.64 14.25 8.69
CA VAL A 81 -21.07 14.22 10.10
C VAL A 81 -22.12 15.29 10.38
N ALA A 82 -21.96 16.50 9.83
CA ALA A 82 -22.98 17.55 9.94
C ALA A 82 -24.30 17.18 9.27
N ALA A 83 -24.28 16.27 8.28
CA ALA A 83 -25.45 15.69 7.64
C ALA A 83 -25.99 14.44 8.34
N GLY A 84 -25.38 14.02 9.47
CA GLY A 84 -25.87 12.91 10.30
C GLY A 84 -25.17 11.57 10.09
N ALA A 85 -24.07 11.51 9.33
CA ALA A 85 -23.28 10.28 9.21
C ALA A 85 -22.66 9.88 10.55
N ASP A 86 -22.76 8.60 10.91
CA ASP A 86 -22.22 8.06 12.16
C ASP A 86 -20.71 7.76 12.05
N PRO A 87 -19.83 8.52 12.74
CA PRO A 87 -18.39 8.27 12.69
C PRO A 87 -17.97 7.00 13.44
N GLU A 88 -18.78 6.49 14.38
CA GLU A 88 -18.48 5.28 15.15
C GLU A 88 -19.04 4.00 14.51
N ARG A 89 -19.77 4.12 13.40
CA ARG A 89 -20.35 2.98 12.67
C ARG A 89 -19.28 1.93 12.37
N PRO A 90 -19.44 0.68 12.85
CA PRO A 90 -18.54 -0.40 12.51
C PRO A 90 -18.62 -0.74 11.03
N MET A 91 -17.45 -0.86 10.42
CA MET A 91 -17.20 -1.21 9.03
C MET A 91 -16.29 -2.47 9.01
N MET A 92 -15.52 -2.62 7.93
CA MET A 92 -14.50 -3.66 7.71
C MET A 92 -13.80 -4.07 9.01
N ALA A 93 -13.72 -5.37 9.29
CA ALA A 93 -13.01 -5.95 10.45
C ALA A 93 -13.15 -5.18 11.79
N GLY A 94 -14.28 -4.50 12.03
CA GLY A 94 -14.55 -3.73 13.25
C GLY A 94 -13.89 -2.35 13.33
N TRP A 95 -13.29 -1.85 12.25
CA TRP A 95 -12.88 -0.45 12.14
C TRP A 95 -14.10 0.46 11.99
N SER A 96 -14.00 1.70 12.46
CA SER A 96 -14.96 2.77 12.18
C SER A 96 -14.23 3.97 11.59
N PRO A 97 -14.92 4.89 10.88
CA PRO A 97 -14.29 6.14 10.42
C PRO A 97 -13.60 6.92 11.54
N ALA A 98 -14.19 6.95 12.73
CA ALA A 98 -13.63 7.55 13.95
C ALA A 98 -12.31 6.90 14.35
N ARG A 99 -12.30 5.58 14.49
CA ARG A 99 -11.10 4.83 14.89
C ARG A 99 -10.00 4.92 13.84
N LEU A 100 -10.36 4.87 12.55
CA LEU A 100 -9.41 5.03 11.44
C LEU A 100 -8.79 6.44 11.44
N SER A 101 -9.59 7.47 11.69
CA SER A 101 -9.11 8.86 11.82
C SER A 101 -8.03 8.99 12.90
N ARG A 102 -8.15 8.29 14.04
CA ARG A 102 -7.13 8.26 15.11
C ARG A 102 -5.76 7.77 14.63
N ALA A 103 -5.70 6.93 13.60
CA ALA A 103 -4.46 6.44 13.01
C ALA A 103 -3.85 7.39 11.96
N GLY A 104 -4.64 8.35 11.46
CA GLY A 104 -4.25 9.22 10.34
C GLY A 104 -3.61 10.55 10.75
N ALA A 105 -3.56 11.47 9.79
CA ALA A 105 -3.03 12.83 9.99
C ALA A 105 -3.98 13.76 10.77
N THR A 106 -5.25 13.37 10.95
CA THR A 106 -6.26 14.15 11.67
C THR A 106 -6.91 13.31 12.79
N PRO A 107 -6.16 12.96 13.85
CA PRO A 107 -6.62 12.03 14.89
C PRO A 107 -7.78 12.55 15.74
N GLU A 108 -8.02 13.86 15.75
CA GLU A 108 -9.09 14.51 16.52
C GLU A 108 -10.19 15.05 15.61
N LEU A 109 -10.40 14.42 14.45
CA LEU A 109 -11.37 14.88 13.46
C LEU A 109 -12.81 14.87 14.00
N PHE A 110 -13.10 13.95 14.92
CA PHE A 110 -14.41 13.74 15.51
C PHE A 110 -14.33 13.80 17.03
N ASP A 111 -15.42 14.24 17.67
CA ASP A 111 -15.61 14.15 19.11
C ASP A 111 -16.18 12.76 19.45
N THR A 112 -15.30 11.81 19.77
CA THR A 112 -15.60 10.37 19.88
C THR A 112 -14.72 9.71 20.93
N SER A 113 -15.26 8.65 21.54
CA SER A 113 -14.55 7.79 22.49
C SER A 113 -13.65 6.74 21.84
N ALA A 114 -13.66 6.64 20.50
CA ALA A 114 -12.86 5.66 19.75
C ALA A 114 -11.36 5.81 20.04
N THR A 115 -10.72 4.68 20.35
CA THR A 115 -9.29 4.59 20.69
C THR A 115 -8.59 3.52 19.86
N LEU A 116 -7.28 3.69 19.70
CA LEU A 116 -6.40 2.66 19.15
C LEU A 116 -5.94 1.73 20.27
N THR A 117 -5.74 0.47 19.94
CA THR A 117 -4.99 -0.45 20.81
C THR A 117 -3.51 -0.06 20.83
N GLU A 118 -2.77 -0.58 21.82
CA GLU A 118 -1.32 -0.38 21.90
C GLU A 118 -0.59 -0.83 20.62
N ALA A 119 -0.97 -1.98 20.05
CA ALA A 119 -0.38 -2.49 18.83
C ALA A 119 -0.66 -1.59 17.61
N GLU A 120 -1.87 -1.05 17.51
CA GLU A 120 -2.24 -0.12 16.42
C GLU A 120 -1.51 1.22 16.57
N ALA A 121 -1.40 1.75 17.79
CA ALA A 121 -0.63 2.96 18.05
C ALA A 121 0.88 2.79 17.77
N ALA A 122 1.43 1.60 18.07
CA ALA A 122 2.79 1.24 17.69
C ALA A 122 2.95 1.18 16.16
N ALA A 123 1.99 0.60 15.44
CA ALA A 123 1.99 0.55 13.98
C ALA A 123 1.93 1.96 13.36
N VAL A 124 1.12 2.87 13.92
CA VAL A 124 1.07 4.29 13.47
C VAL A 124 2.42 4.98 13.66
N THR A 125 3.06 4.79 14.81
CA THR A 125 4.38 5.35 15.10
C THR A 125 5.43 4.81 14.13
N GLU A 126 5.42 3.51 13.90
CA GLU A 126 6.37 2.86 12.99
C GLU A 126 6.13 3.24 11.53
N ALA A 127 4.88 3.43 11.11
CA ALA A 127 4.58 3.91 9.77
C ALA A 127 5.18 5.29 9.49
N ARG A 128 5.02 6.24 10.42
CA ARG A 128 5.65 7.56 10.30
C ARG A 128 7.17 7.46 10.22
N ARG A 129 7.78 6.64 11.09
CA ARG A 129 9.23 6.42 11.09
C ARG A 129 9.73 5.85 9.76
N LEU A 130 9.05 4.83 9.22
CA LEU A 130 9.43 4.21 7.94
C LEU A 130 9.27 5.18 6.77
N ILE A 131 8.16 5.91 6.70
CA ILE A 131 7.91 6.91 5.65
C ILE A 131 8.99 8.00 5.68
N ASP A 132 9.36 8.49 6.86
CA ASP A 132 10.42 9.49 6.98
C ASP A 132 11.79 8.92 6.61
N ALA A 133 12.11 7.70 7.04
CA ALA A 133 13.41 7.06 6.79
C ALA A 133 13.63 6.70 5.31
N LEU A 134 12.56 6.43 4.57
CA LEU A 134 12.62 5.94 3.19
C LEU A 134 12.20 6.99 2.15
N ALA A 135 12.04 8.26 2.56
CA ALA A 135 11.57 9.36 1.70
C ALA A 135 12.42 9.63 0.44
N ASP A 136 13.69 9.21 0.45
CA ASP A 136 14.63 9.40 -0.67
C ASP A 136 14.54 8.29 -1.74
N ILE A 137 13.75 7.25 -1.51
CA ILE A 137 13.52 6.23 -2.54
C ILE A 137 12.63 6.85 -3.63
N ARG A 138 13.20 6.99 -4.83
CA ARG A 138 12.50 7.51 -6.00
C ARG A 138 12.58 6.50 -7.14
N GLY A 139 11.49 6.40 -7.88
CA GLY A 139 11.50 5.85 -9.23
C GLY A 139 10.70 4.56 -9.40
N ASP A 140 10.22 4.40 -10.61
CA ASP A 140 9.74 3.12 -11.12
C ASP A 140 10.94 2.32 -11.66
N GLY A 141 10.76 1.02 -11.88
CA GLY A 141 11.76 0.13 -12.46
C GLY A 141 12.58 -0.64 -11.42
N MET A 142 12.41 -0.37 -10.13
CA MET A 142 13.07 -1.12 -9.06
C MET A 142 12.24 -2.33 -8.60
N SER A 143 12.92 -3.34 -8.06
CA SER A 143 12.30 -4.44 -7.32
C SER A 143 12.93 -4.64 -5.96
N LEU A 144 12.19 -5.31 -5.08
CA LEU A 144 12.63 -5.67 -3.75
C LEU A 144 11.97 -6.95 -3.26
N CYS A 145 12.56 -7.55 -2.23
CA CYS A 145 11.96 -8.56 -1.38
C CYS A 145 12.40 -8.29 0.07
N CYS A 146 11.45 -7.88 0.91
CA CYS A 146 11.65 -7.73 2.35
C CYS A 146 11.43 -9.07 3.04
N VAL A 147 12.36 -9.50 3.90
CA VAL A 147 12.33 -10.85 4.50
C VAL A 147 12.47 -10.77 6.01
N ALA A 148 11.56 -11.41 6.73
CA ALA A 148 11.55 -11.41 8.18
C ALA A 148 12.58 -12.40 8.75
N GLY A 149 13.26 -12.01 9.82
CA GLY A 149 13.95 -12.91 10.74
C GLY A 149 15.20 -13.63 10.24
N ILE A 150 15.66 -13.35 9.02
CA ILE A 150 16.93 -13.87 8.48
C ILE A 150 17.87 -12.73 8.13
N ASP A 151 19.17 -12.98 8.21
CA ASP A 151 20.21 -12.03 7.81
C ASP A 151 20.58 -12.19 6.32
N ALA A 152 21.38 -11.25 5.81
CA ALA A 152 21.86 -11.20 4.45
C ALA A 152 22.68 -12.43 4.05
N THR A 153 23.35 -13.07 5.01
CA THR A 153 24.15 -14.28 4.78
C THR A 153 23.25 -15.48 4.51
N GLU A 154 22.23 -15.67 5.34
CA GLU A 154 21.23 -16.71 5.16
C GLU A 154 20.39 -16.48 3.90
N ALA A 155 20.04 -15.23 3.58
CA ALA A 155 19.39 -14.88 2.33
C ALA A 155 20.24 -15.27 1.11
N THR A 156 21.53 -14.90 1.12
CA THR A 156 22.48 -15.27 0.05
C THR A 156 22.59 -16.79 -0.10
N ARG A 157 22.67 -17.52 1.01
CA ARG A 157 22.72 -18.99 1.03
C ARG A 157 21.46 -19.62 0.44
N ARG A 158 20.27 -19.13 0.80
CA ARG A 158 18.98 -19.63 0.28
C ARG A 158 18.85 -19.41 -1.22
N LEU A 159 19.39 -18.31 -1.72
CA LEU A 159 19.39 -17.98 -3.14
C LEU A 159 20.47 -18.72 -3.95
N ASP A 160 21.36 -19.45 -3.27
CA ASP A 160 22.55 -20.08 -3.89
C ASP A 160 23.37 -19.05 -4.69
N ALA A 161 23.44 -17.82 -4.17
CA ALA A 161 24.00 -16.69 -4.89
C ALA A 161 25.49 -16.50 -4.60
N THR A 162 26.25 -16.09 -5.61
CA THR A 162 27.66 -15.76 -5.48
C THR A 162 27.83 -14.31 -5.08
N VAL A 163 28.56 -14.03 -3.99
CA VAL A 163 28.91 -12.66 -3.61
C VAL A 163 29.87 -12.07 -4.65
N LEU A 164 29.60 -10.84 -5.07
CA LEU A 164 30.44 -10.11 -6.01
C LEU A 164 31.45 -9.25 -5.23
N GLU A 165 32.72 -9.30 -5.63
CA GLU A 165 33.80 -8.52 -5.02
C GLU A 165 34.01 -7.16 -5.72
N ASP A 166 33.50 -7.01 -6.95
CA ASP A 166 33.65 -5.80 -7.75
C ASP A 166 32.62 -4.74 -7.34
N ASP A 167 33.06 -3.48 -7.34
CA ASP A 167 32.17 -2.33 -7.19
C ASP A 167 31.21 -2.26 -8.39
N ILE A 168 29.91 -2.29 -8.12
CA ILE A 168 28.89 -2.14 -9.16
C ILE A 168 28.60 -0.66 -9.39
N VAL A 169 28.81 -0.22 -10.63
CA VAL A 169 28.39 1.10 -11.09
C VAL A 169 26.92 1.03 -11.49
N LEU A 170 26.04 1.61 -10.69
CA LEU A 170 24.59 1.57 -10.91
C LEU A 170 24.19 2.04 -12.32
N GLU A 171 24.80 3.13 -12.82
CA GLU A 171 24.50 3.71 -14.14
C GLU A 171 24.68 2.72 -15.29
N ASP A 172 25.68 1.84 -15.20
CA ASP A 172 25.94 0.83 -16.23
C ASP A 172 24.84 -0.24 -16.25
N MET A 173 24.25 -0.53 -15.09
CA MET A 173 23.20 -1.54 -14.93
C MET A 173 21.85 -1.09 -15.50
N TRP A 174 21.55 0.22 -15.43
CA TRP A 174 20.33 0.77 -16.03
C TRP A 174 20.29 0.62 -17.56
N GLY A 175 21.47 0.61 -18.21
CA GLY A 175 21.61 0.37 -19.65
C GLY A 175 21.81 -1.11 -20.01
N ALA A 176 22.08 -1.97 -19.03
CA ALA A 176 22.31 -3.38 -19.24
C ALA A 176 20.98 -4.15 -19.26
N HIS A 177 20.76 -4.91 -20.33
CA HIS A 177 19.62 -5.81 -20.47
C HIS A 177 20.06 -7.26 -20.59
N ASP A 178 21.30 -7.56 -20.25
CA ASP A 178 21.79 -8.93 -20.22
C ASP A 178 21.30 -9.68 -18.97
N ASP A 179 21.36 -11.01 -19.04
CA ASP A 179 20.89 -11.90 -18.00
C ASP A 179 21.69 -11.76 -16.70
N ASP A 180 22.93 -11.27 -16.74
CA ASP A 180 23.76 -11.07 -15.54
C ASP A 180 23.31 -9.84 -14.76
N ALA A 181 22.94 -8.76 -15.47
CA ALA A 181 22.41 -7.55 -14.85
C ALA A 181 21.07 -7.80 -14.14
N ILE A 182 20.18 -8.57 -14.77
CA ILE A 182 18.88 -8.96 -14.18
C ILE A 182 19.07 -9.87 -12.96
N ARG A 183 20.09 -10.72 -12.95
CA ARG A 183 20.40 -11.66 -11.86
C ARG A 183 21.28 -11.08 -10.76
N THR A 184 21.70 -9.83 -10.88
CA THR A 184 22.51 -9.16 -9.87
C THR A 184 21.61 -8.40 -8.90
N LEU A 185 21.66 -8.77 -7.63
CA LEU A 185 20.80 -8.26 -6.56
C LEU A 185 21.63 -7.70 -5.41
N GLY A 186 21.11 -6.67 -4.76
CA GLY A 186 21.60 -6.17 -3.49
C GLY A 186 21.04 -6.98 -2.33
N VAL A 187 21.84 -7.18 -1.28
CA VAL A 187 21.37 -7.77 -0.03
C VAL A 187 21.90 -6.96 1.15
N THR A 188 21.01 -6.53 2.04
CA THR A 188 21.34 -5.65 3.17
C THR A 188 20.67 -6.14 4.45
N ASP A 189 21.44 -6.16 5.54
CA ASP A 189 20.91 -6.44 6.87
C ASP A 189 20.12 -5.24 7.39
N VAL A 190 18.94 -5.49 7.95
CA VAL A 190 18.11 -4.45 8.57
C VAL A 190 17.50 -4.97 9.88
N PRO A 191 17.16 -4.09 10.84
CA PRO A 191 16.46 -4.54 12.03
C PRO A 191 15.19 -5.33 11.67
N GLY A 192 15.07 -6.56 12.20
CA GLY A 192 13.95 -7.46 11.91
C GLY A 192 14.16 -8.45 10.75
N GLY A 193 15.26 -8.36 9.99
CA GLY A 193 15.59 -9.32 8.94
C GLY A 193 16.55 -8.77 7.89
N CYS A 194 16.22 -8.94 6.61
CA CYS A 194 17.03 -8.41 5.51
C CYS A 194 16.16 -7.86 4.38
N VAL A 195 16.77 -7.04 3.54
CA VAL A 195 16.20 -6.57 2.27
C VAL A 195 17.04 -7.11 1.13
N VAL A 196 16.38 -7.75 0.18
CA VAL A 196 16.95 -8.04 -1.15
C VAL A 196 16.40 -6.99 -2.10
N SER A 197 17.26 -6.27 -2.81
CA SER A 197 16.84 -5.14 -3.65
C SER A 197 17.49 -5.18 -5.03
N GLN A 198 16.85 -4.54 -6.00
CA GLN A 198 17.41 -4.29 -7.30
C GLN A 198 16.89 -2.94 -7.82
N PRO A 199 17.74 -1.90 -7.87
CA PRO A 199 17.31 -0.57 -8.27
C PRO A 199 16.80 -0.45 -9.72
N TRP A 200 17.28 -1.30 -10.65
CA TRP A 200 17.12 -1.09 -12.10
C TRP A 200 16.23 -2.11 -12.83
N ALA A 201 15.80 -3.18 -12.17
CA ALA A 201 15.00 -4.23 -12.81
C ALA A 201 14.12 -5.00 -11.80
N TYR A 202 13.57 -6.15 -12.23
CA TYR A 202 12.55 -6.92 -11.53
C TYR A 202 13.08 -8.18 -10.79
N GLY A 203 14.37 -8.43 -10.80
CA GLY A 203 15.02 -9.64 -10.28
C GLY A 203 14.69 -9.96 -8.83
N ALA A 204 14.64 -8.96 -7.95
CA ALA A 204 14.31 -9.18 -6.54
C ALA A 204 12.83 -9.56 -6.32
N SER A 205 11.95 -9.25 -7.27
CA SER A 205 10.52 -9.59 -7.21
C SER A 205 10.16 -10.97 -7.77
N MET A 206 11.13 -11.67 -8.37
CA MET A 206 10.86 -12.95 -9.03
C MET A 206 10.28 -13.97 -8.02
N PRO A 207 9.24 -14.74 -8.38
CA PRO A 207 8.53 -15.63 -7.44
C PRO A 207 9.43 -16.63 -6.72
N VAL A 208 10.43 -17.18 -7.41
CA VAL A 208 11.36 -18.16 -6.81
C VAL A 208 12.27 -17.48 -5.77
N VAL A 209 12.63 -16.20 -5.95
CA VAL A 209 13.41 -15.43 -4.96
C VAL A 209 12.62 -15.33 -3.66
N ALA A 210 11.38 -14.81 -3.71
CA ALA A 210 10.54 -14.65 -2.53
C ALA A 210 10.21 -16.01 -1.86
N ARG A 211 9.98 -17.07 -2.65
CA ARG A 211 9.76 -18.43 -2.12
C ARG A 211 10.96 -18.95 -1.35
N LEU A 212 12.17 -18.89 -1.92
CA LEU A 212 13.36 -19.43 -1.25
C LEU A 212 13.68 -18.63 0.01
N LEU A 213 13.50 -17.31 -0.02
CA LEU A 213 13.74 -16.43 1.11
C LEU A 213 12.72 -16.61 2.25
N SER A 214 11.47 -16.96 1.94
CA SER A 214 10.42 -17.12 2.95
C SER A 214 10.41 -18.46 3.68
N ALA A 215 11.32 -19.41 3.42
CA ALA A 215 11.35 -20.69 4.13
C ALA A 215 11.43 -20.51 5.66
N GLY A 216 10.44 -21.02 6.40
CA GLY A 216 10.28 -20.85 7.85
C GLY A 216 9.99 -19.42 8.32
N THR A 217 9.63 -18.51 7.42
CA THR A 217 9.43 -17.08 7.73
C THR A 217 8.45 -16.40 6.75
N VAL A 218 8.39 -15.07 6.78
CA VAL A 218 7.57 -14.22 5.91
C VAL A 218 8.46 -13.44 4.96
N SER A 219 8.04 -13.30 3.70
CA SER A 219 8.63 -12.31 2.79
C SER A 219 7.56 -11.59 1.98
N TYR A 220 7.85 -10.37 1.58
CA TYR A 220 7.03 -9.59 0.66
C TYR A 220 7.88 -9.06 -0.49
N GLY A 221 7.58 -9.54 -1.71
CA GLY A 221 8.21 -9.10 -2.94
C GLY A 221 7.42 -7.98 -3.61
N MET A 222 8.11 -7.05 -4.27
CA MET A 222 7.48 -6.00 -5.07
C MET A 222 8.32 -5.65 -6.29
N TYR A 223 7.66 -5.40 -7.41
CA TYR A 223 8.21 -4.69 -8.56
C TYR A 223 7.45 -3.37 -8.77
N ALA A 224 8.16 -2.24 -8.75
CA ALA A 224 7.61 -0.94 -9.11
C ALA A 224 7.55 -0.84 -10.64
N ASN A 225 6.50 -1.39 -11.26
CA ASN A 225 6.42 -1.49 -12.71
C ASN A 225 6.07 -0.13 -13.35
N PRO A 226 6.92 0.46 -14.21
CA PRO A 226 6.65 1.75 -14.84
C PRO A 226 5.38 1.77 -15.71
N LYS A 227 4.86 0.60 -16.11
CA LYS A 227 3.68 0.49 -16.99
C LYS A 227 2.37 0.32 -16.22
N SER A 228 2.40 -0.38 -15.09
CA SER A 228 1.19 -0.83 -14.39
C SER A 228 1.17 -0.51 -12.89
N GLY A 229 2.19 0.15 -12.36
CA GLY A 229 2.33 0.46 -10.94
C GLY A 229 2.97 -0.67 -10.13
N ASN A 230 2.88 -0.59 -8.81
CA ASN A 230 3.54 -1.53 -7.91
C ASN A 230 2.81 -2.89 -7.89
N GLN A 231 3.53 -3.95 -8.23
CA GLN A 231 3.04 -5.33 -8.25
C GLN A 231 3.73 -6.12 -7.13
N GLY A 232 2.95 -6.64 -6.19
CA GLY A 232 3.42 -7.30 -4.99
C GLY A 232 3.05 -8.78 -4.92
N ALA A 233 3.83 -9.53 -4.15
CA ALA A 233 3.57 -10.91 -3.81
C ALA A 233 3.94 -11.19 -2.35
N ALA A 234 3.04 -11.87 -1.63
CA ALA A 234 3.25 -12.28 -0.25
C ALA A 234 3.56 -13.78 -0.19
N MET A 235 4.56 -14.14 0.60
CA MET A 235 4.97 -15.53 0.81
C MET A 235 5.13 -15.83 2.29
N HIS A 236 4.59 -16.97 2.74
CA HIS A 236 4.78 -17.53 4.08
C HIS A 236 5.31 -18.95 3.95
N ASP A 237 6.46 -19.24 4.56
CA ASP A 237 7.06 -20.59 4.58
C ASP A 237 7.23 -21.21 3.18
N GLY A 238 7.58 -20.38 2.19
CA GLY A 238 7.72 -20.83 0.79
C GLY A 238 6.40 -20.97 0.02
N ASP A 239 5.25 -20.78 0.66
CA ASP A 239 3.94 -20.78 0.03
C ASP A 239 3.49 -19.37 -0.33
N MET A 240 2.95 -19.21 -1.54
CA MET A 240 2.41 -17.93 -2.01
C MET A 240 1.03 -17.70 -1.40
N THR A 241 0.94 -16.71 -0.51
CA THR A 241 -0.30 -16.34 0.18
C THR A 241 -1.03 -15.18 -0.49
N GLY A 242 -0.35 -14.44 -1.38
CA GLY A 242 -0.96 -13.41 -2.20
C GLY A 242 -0.15 -13.10 -3.45
N TRP A 243 -0.84 -12.78 -4.54
CA TRP A 243 -0.26 -12.49 -5.84
C TRP A 243 -1.01 -11.34 -6.51
N ASP A 244 -0.31 -10.56 -7.34
CA ASP A 244 -0.85 -9.35 -7.98
C ASP A 244 -1.42 -8.35 -6.95
N LEU A 245 -0.72 -8.26 -5.81
CA LEU A 245 -1.03 -7.31 -4.75
C LEU A 245 -0.56 -5.91 -5.15
N HIS A 246 -1.17 -4.89 -4.58
CA HIS A 246 -0.86 -3.49 -4.90
C HIS A 246 -0.38 -2.76 -3.65
N PRO A 247 0.86 -3.01 -3.19
CA PRO A 247 1.40 -2.36 -1.98
C PRO A 247 1.35 -0.85 -2.15
N GLY A 248 0.83 -0.16 -1.13
CA GLY A 248 0.57 1.28 -1.18
C GLY A 248 -0.57 1.73 -2.10
N GLY A 249 -1.34 0.80 -2.68
CA GLY A 249 -2.51 1.08 -3.52
C GLY A 249 -3.75 1.56 -2.74
N GLY A 250 -3.75 1.40 -1.41
CA GLY A 250 -4.67 2.10 -0.51
C GLY A 250 -6.10 1.57 -0.48
N TRP A 251 -6.39 0.32 -0.84
CA TRP A 251 -7.74 -0.21 -0.66
C TRP A 251 -7.71 -1.68 -0.26
N SER A 252 -8.13 -1.98 0.96
CA SER A 252 -8.33 -3.37 1.41
C SER A 252 -9.69 -3.89 0.93
N GLU A 253 -9.77 -5.19 0.68
CA GLU A 253 -11.05 -5.87 0.43
C GLU A 253 -11.97 -5.77 1.65
N ALA A 254 -13.29 -5.87 1.44
CA ALA A 254 -14.27 -5.63 2.51
C ALA A 254 -14.14 -6.60 3.70
N ASP A 255 -13.61 -7.79 3.44
CA ASP A 255 -13.34 -8.87 4.39
C ASP A 255 -11.86 -8.94 4.83
N ALA A 256 -11.03 -7.97 4.46
CA ALA A 256 -9.64 -7.90 4.86
C ALA A 256 -9.49 -7.88 6.40
N PRO A 257 -8.48 -8.57 6.96
CA PRO A 257 -8.15 -8.51 8.39
C PRO A 257 -7.93 -7.08 8.90
N ALA A 258 -8.22 -6.84 10.18
CA ALA A 258 -8.09 -5.50 10.77
C ALA A 258 -6.67 -4.91 10.67
N ALA A 259 -5.63 -5.75 10.76
CA ALA A 259 -4.25 -5.33 10.60
C ALA A 259 -3.94 -4.88 9.16
N ASP A 260 -4.53 -5.54 8.17
CA ASP A 260 -4.34 -5.22 6.76
C ASP A 260 -5.06 -3.90 6.42
N VAL A 261 -6.27 -3.68 6.94
CA VAL A 261 -6.99 -2.41 6.83
C VAL A 261 -6.16 -1.24 7.36
N LEU A 262 -5.55 -1.41 8.53
CA LEU A 262 -4.70 -0.38 9.10
C LEU A 262 -3.44 -0.16 8.25
N ARG A 263 -2.77 -1.25 7.83
CA ARG A 263 -1.54 -1.16 7.02
C ARG A 263 -1.81 -0.46 5.69
N ASP A 264 -2.88 -0.83 4.99
CA ASP A 264 -3.26 -0.20 3.71
C ASP A 264 -3.57 1.29 3.90
N PHE A 265 -4.21 1.67 5.00
CA PHE A 265 -4.50 3.07 5.32
C PHE A 265 -3.24 3.88 5.65
N LEU A 266 -2.31 3.31 6.42
CA LEU A 266 -1.09 3.98 6.87
C LEU A 266 -0.08 4.22 5.75
N TYR A 267 0.01 3.30 4.79
CA TYR A 267 1.02 3.32 3.74
C TYR A 267 0.45 3.64 2.35
N GLN A 268 -0.66 4.38 2.29
CA GLN A 268 -1.19 4.87 1.02
C GLN A 268 -0.12 5.65 0.26
N HIS A 269 0.18 5.24 -0.97
CA HIS A 269 1.24 5.78 -1.82
C HIS A 269 2.68 5.55 -1.32
N HIS A 270 2.87 4.69 -0.31
CA HIS A 270 4.16 4.37 0.32
C HIS A 270 4.45 2.87 0.20
N ALA A 271 4.73 2.42 -1.03
CA ALA A 271 4.77 1.00 -1.37
C ALA A 271 5.98 0.26 -0.80
N VAL A 272 7.16 0.89 -0.73
CA VAL A 272 8.35 0.25 -0.16
C VAL A 272 8.18 0.06 1.35
N GLU A 273 7.68 1.10 2.01
CA GLU A 273 7.36 1.11 3.43
C GLU A 273 6.30 0.07 3.76
N TYR A 274 5.28 -0.09 2.90
CA TYR A 274 4.29 -1.16 3.00
C TYR A 274 4.96 -2.54 3.03
N CYS A 275 5.87 -2.80 2.10
CA CYS A 275 6.57 -4.09 2.01
C CYS A 275 7.41 -4.35 3.26
N CYS A 276 8.08 -3.31 3.78
CA CYS A 276 8.84 -3.38 5.02
C CYS A 276 7.94 -3.75 6.20
N ALA A 277 6.82 -3.04 6.34
CA ALA A 277 5.84 -3.25 7.41
C ALA A 277 5.19 -4.64 7.35
N TYR A 278 4.89 -5.13 6.14
CA TYR A 278 4.35 -6.48 5.95
C TYR A 278 5.32 -7.54 6.47
N ALA A 279 6.59 -7.46 6.06
CA ALA A 279 7.62 -8.41 6.48
C ALA A 279 8.14 -8.16 7.90
N GLY A 280 7.78 -7.05 8.55
CA GLY A 280 8.27 -6.69 9.88
C GLY A 280 9.74 -6.25 9.92
N VAL A 281 10.30 -5.84 8.78
CA VAL A 281 11.65 -5.26 8.69
C VAL A 281 11.61 -3.75 8.88
N ARG A 282 12.67 -3.20 9.47
CA ARG A 282 12.71 -1.82 9.98
C ARG A 282 14.01 -1.11 9.57
N PRO A 283 14.23 -0.88 8.26
CA PRO A 283 15.38 -0.10 7.78
C PRO A 283 15.44 1.28 8.45
N ALA A 284 16.67 1.75 8.66
CA ALA A 284 16.94 3.05 9.27
C ALA A 284 17.03 4.19 8.26
N ASP A 285 17.32 3.87 7.00
CA ASP A 285 17.51 4.78 5.88
C ASP A 285 17.21 4.07 4.55
N ALA A 286 17.30 4.78 3.42
CA ALA A 286 17.03 4.27 2.08
C ALA A 286 18.14 3.39 1.48
N ARG A 287 19.34 3.30 2.10
CA ARG A 287 20.49 2.59 1.51
C ARG A 287 20.23 1.12 1.18
N PRO A 288 19.45 0.33 1.94
CA PRO A 288 19.12 -1.05 1.55
C PRO A 288 18.50 -1.19 0.15
N PHE A 289 17.95 -0.12 -0.40
CA PHE A 289 17.27 -0.10 -1.70
C PHE A 289 18.07 0.61 -2.80
N THR A 290 19.14 1.34 -2.46
CA THR A 290 19.93 2.13 -3.40
C THR A 290 21.41 1.72 -3.41
N GLU A 291 21.97 1.48 -2.23
CA GLU A 291 23.39 1.19 -1.97
C GLU A 291 23.47 0.01 -0.98
N PRO A 292 23.19 -1.22 -1.44
CA PRO A 292 23.14 -2.38 -0.57
C PRO A 292 24.51 -2.74 0.01
N ASP A 293 24.53 -3.44 1.15
CA ASP A 293 25.78 -3.80 1.85
C ASP A 293 26.65 -4.74 1.02
N ARG A 294 26.03 -5.57 0.18
CA ARG A 294 26.71 -6.46 -0.75
C ARG A 294 25.88 -6.70 -2.00
N TRP A 295 26.58 -6.93 -3.09
CA TRP A 295 26.00 -7.42 -4.34
C TRP A 295 26.18 -8.93 -4.45
N VAL A 296 25.15 -9.62 -4.91
CA VAL A 296 25.16 -11.05 -5.17
C VAL A 296 24.64 -11.34 -6.57
N ARG A 297 25.14 -12.40 -7.19
CA ARG A 297 24.66 -12.89 -8.48
C ARG A 297 23.95 -14.22 -8.33
N LEU A 298 22.71 -14.24 -8.79
CA LEU A 298 21.90 -15.43 -8.86
C LEU A 298 22.43 -16.42 -9.91
N PRO A 299 22.43 -17.74 -9.64
CA PRO A 299 22.78 -18.75 -10.64
C PRO A 299 21.80 -18.73 -11.82
N ALA A 300 22.27 -19.22 -12.97
CA ALA A 300 21.44 -19.36 -14.16
C ALA A 300 20.41 -20.47 -13.95
N ARG A 301 19.14 -20.08 -13.77
CA ARG A 301 17.96 -20.96 -13.72
C ARG A 301 16.71 -20.16 -14.09
N ASP A 302 15.60 -20.87 -14.26
CA ASP A 302 14.29 -20.23 -14.33
C ASP A 302 13.87 -19.76 -12.93
N TRP A 303 13.76 -18.45 -12.76
CA TRP A 303 13.38 -17.80 -11.51
C TRP A 303 11.89 -17.40 -11.47
N TRP A 304 11.16 -17.65 -12.55
CA TRP A 304 9.73 -17.36 -12.68
C TRP A 304 8.86 -18.60 -12.43
N VAL A 305 9.36 -19.78 -12.80
CA VAL A 305 8.61 -21.03 -12.68
C VAL A 305 8.97 -21.75 -11.39
N PHE A 306 7.95 -22.04 -10.58
CA PHE A 306 8.07 -22.93 -9.43
C PHE A 306 8.47 -24.33 -9.92
N ALA A 307 9.70 -24.77 -9.64
CA ALA A 307 10.07 -26.15 -9.90
C ALA A 307 9.25 -27.09 -8.99
N GLY A 308 8.46 -27.98 -9.61
CA GLY A 308 7.76 -29.09 -8.94
C GLY A 308 6.30 -28.80 -8.60
N ASN A 309 5.41 -29.35 -9.43
CA ASN A 309 4.17 -29.98 -8.99
C ASN A 309 4.37 -31.49 -9.11
#